data_AF-A0A1S9CH17-F1
#
_entry.id   AF-A0A1S9CH17-F1
#
_cell.length_a   1.000
_cell.length_b   1.000
_cell.length_c   1.000
_cell.angle_alpha   90.00
_cell.angle_beta   90.00
_cell.angle_gamma   90.00
#
_symmetry.space_group_name_H-M   'P 1'
#
loop_
_entity.id
_entity.type
_entity.pdbx_description
1 polymer ?
#
loop_
_entity_poly.entity_id
_entity_poly.type
_entity_poly.pdbx_seq_one_letter_code
_entity_poly.pdbx_strand_id
1 'polypeptide(L)'
;MQTPTLYFTLDCEFNDQGFVRELAILLYKENQIVRVLEVVISPSGAQNITYSHQQNNYHLCNTNQINTCINGFLESCKMYAPLSSIKIVGMSLEHDLKSLLKTTKKKSLLNTMPLKTQLEMCGRGTLETKATNYNIPPTQIEQLILRLTSEKHVPHYKYHTALYDAIVTGYVYLRVMGNNHLMGIHSRFKKCTHTYFDKYYSDLKEAQLKKRQTKLKSQGQTSSTTPKIPKHFPEIRYRVQKNISNVFDVVARELFYHKIARLRFEPHISKINHLKEGIMKDLYVAKSAVIPYDTTPSVTDPYNVSLVHAGILLVEQKISVENFIDFAIYMQQYNLPKDKGTYYRVWNNKKEIYVRCLEASTAKKLLTKYPYATIEQFLRKEVPKCSIEALD
;
A
#
# COMPACT_ATOMS: atom_id res chain seq x y z
N MET A 1 -27.89 12.13 26.07
CA MET A 1 -26.69 12.89 25.63
C MET A 1 -25.73 11.90 24.99
N GLN A 2 -25.37 12.06 23.72
CA GLN A 2 -24.34 11.23 23.09
C GLN A 2 -22.97 11.67 23.63
N THR A 3 -22.22 10.74 24.21
CA THR A 3 -20.86 10.99 24.71
C THR A 3 -19.99 11.49 23.56
N PRO A 4 -19.22 12.58 23.71
CA PRO A 4 -18.33 13.04 22.66
C PRO A 4 -17.37 11.91 22.27
N THR A 5 -17.34 11.57 20.99
CA THR A 5 -16.52 10.45 20.49
C THR A 5 -15.06 10.86 20.51
N LEU A 6 -14.31 10.35 21.50
CA LEU A 6 -12.86 10.51 21.64
C LEU A 6 -12.16 9.31 21.01
N TYR A 7 -11.21 9.58 20.12
CA TYR A 7 -10.38 8.53 19.53
C TYR A 7 -8.98 9.05 19.21
N PHE A 8 -8.01 8.15 19.26
CA PHE A 8 -6.68 8.38 18.69
C PHE A 8 -6.63 7.86 17.26
N THR A 9 -5.85 8.52 16.41
CA THR A 9 -5.27 7.85 15.25
C THR A 9 -3.79 7.58 15.49
N LEU A 10 -3.29 6.46 14.96
CA LEU A 10 -1.89 6.06 15.01
C LEU A 10 -1.44 5.66 13.61
N ASP A 11 -0.25 6.14 13.23
CA ASP A 11 0.48 5.64 12.07
C ASP A 11 1.99 5.61 12.37
N CYS A 12 2.71 4.69 11.72
CA CYS A 12 4.14 4.50 11.86
C CYS A 12 4.80 4.26 10.50
N GLU A 13 5.93 4.91 10.28
CA GLU A 13 6.82 4.60 9.16
C GLU A 13 8.01 3.77 9.64
N PHE A 14 8.51 2.90 8.76
CA PHE A 14 9.55 1.93 9.12
C PHE A 14 10.79 2.07 8.25
N ASN A 15 11.94 1.68 8.81
CA ASN A 15 13.17 1.46 8.04
C ASN A 15 13.17 0.07 7.38
N ASP A 16 14.21 -0.23 6.61
CA ASP A 16 14.34 -1.51 5.87
C ASP A 16 14.33 -2.76 6.79
N GLN A 17 14.63 -2.59 8.08
CA GLN A 17 14.62 -3.67 9.07
C GLN A 17 13.26 -3.80 9.79
N GLY A 18 12.28 -2.97 9.44
CA GLY A 18 10.97 -2.91 10.08
C GLY A 18 10.99 -2.28 11.47
N PHE A 19 11.97 -1.42 11.77
CA PHE A 19 11.96 -0.60 12.98
C PHE A 19 11.34 0.76 12.69
N VAL A 20 10.61 1.31 13.67
CA VAL A 20 9.94 2.61 13.55
C VAL A 20 10.98 3.71 13.32
N ARG A 21 10.75 4.55 12.30
CA ARG A 21 11.54 5.75 11.97
C ARG A 21 10.73 7.04 12.02
N GLU A 22 9.41 6.96 11.83
CA GLU A 22 8.47 8.06 12.08
C GLU A 22 7.24 7.49 12.81
N LEU A 23 6.64 8.27 13.70
CA LEU A 23 5.41 7.92 14.42
C LEU A 23 4.55 9.17 14.55
N ALA A 24 3.24 9.01 14.35
CA ALA A 24 2.26 10.06 14.63
C ALA A 24 1.08 9.51 15.44
N ILE A 25 0.68 10.25 16.47
CA ILE A 25 -0.49 9.98 17.29
C ILE A 25 -1.30 11.26 17.43
N LEU A 26 -2.57 11.22 17.04
CA LEU A 26 -3.45 12.38 17.11
C LEU A 26 -4.66 12.03 17.97
N LEU A 27 -5.01 12.89 18.93
CA LEU A 27 -6.27 12.78 19.68
C LEU A 27 -7.32 13.65 19.02
N TYR A 28 -8.49 13.06 18.77
CA TYR A 28 -9.66 13.74 18.24
C TYR A 28 -10.74 13.85 19.30
N LYS A 29 -11.37 15.02 19.38
CA LYS A 29 -12.59 15.28 20.15
C LYS A 29 -13.53 16.10 19.27
N GLU A 30 -14.76 15.63 19.07
CA GLU A 30 -15.79 16.37 18.31
C GLU A 30 -15.31 16.84 16.92
N ASN A 31 -14.69 15.94 16.16
CA ASN A 31 -14.09 16.21 14.84
C ASN A 31 -12.93 17.23 14.86
N GLN A 32 -12.37 17.55 16.02
CA GLN A 32 -11.20 18.42 16.13
C GLN A 32 -9.98 17.65 16.62
N ILE A 33 -8.84 17.90 15.98
CA ILE A 33 -7.54 17.49 16.51
C ILE A 33 -7.26 18.34 17.75
N VAL A 34 -7.20 17.69 18.91
CA VAL A 34 -6.95 18.33 20.21
C VAL A 34 -5.57 18.05 20.77
N ARG A 35 -4.86 17.00 20.30
CA ARG A 35 -3.46 16.73 20.63
C ARG A 35 -2.76 16.08 19.45
N VAL A 36 -1.46 16.36 19.29
CA VAL A 36 -0.60 15.73 18.30
C VAL A 36 0.71 15.32 18.98
N LEU A 37 1.17 14.12 18.70
CA LEU A 37 2.53 13.68 18.91
C LEU A 37 3.08 13.20 17.56
N GLU A 38 4.10 13.87 17.06
CA GLU A 38 4.92 13.42 15.94
C GLU A 38 6.32 13.10 16.47
N VAL A 39 6.89 11.98 16.05
CA VAL A 39 8.26 11.60 16.41
C VAL A 39 8.97 11.19 15.13
N VAL A 40 10.12 11.80 14.85
CA VAL A 40 11.01 11.42 13.76
C VAL A 40 12.36 10.98 14.31
N ILE A 41 12.97 9.98 13.68
CA ILE A 41 14.20 9.35 14.18
C ILE A 41 15.27 9.36 13.10
N SER A 42 16.35 10.10 13.35
CA SER A 42 17.52 10.13 12.47
C SER A 42 18.78 10.55 13.22
N PRO A 43 19.99 10.33 12.68
CA PRO A 43 21.25 10.54 13.39
C PRO A 43 21.43 11.95 13.98
N SER A 44 20.90 12.99 13.32
CA SER A 44 21.00 14.38 13.80
C SER A 44 20.02 14.72 14.94
N GLY A 45 19.19 13.78 15.37
CA GLY A 45 18.23 13.98 16.45
C GLY A 45 18.87 14.07 17.83
N ALA A 46 18.06 14.39 18.84
CA ALA A 46 18.51 14.48 20.22
C ALA A 46 18.73 13.08 20.82
N GLN A 47 19.82 12.89 21.55
CA GLN A 47 20.09 11.62 22.26
C GLN A 47 19.21 11.45 23.49
N ASN A 48 18.95 12.55 24.20
CA ASN A 48 18.09 12.62 25.37
C ASN A 48 17.06 13.73 25.18
N ILE A 49 15.83 13.47 25.59
CA ILE A 49 14.73 14.43 25.53
C ILE A 49 13.91 14.35 26.82
N THR A 50 13.37 15.50 27.22
CA THR A 50 12.35 15.56 28.26
C THR A 50 11.01 15.80 27.58
N TYR A 51 10.03 14.94 27.85
CA TYR A 51 8.69 15.12 27.30
C TYR A 51 8.05 16.42 27.84
N SER A 52 7.34 17.14 26.98
CA SER A 52 6.62 18.37 27.28
C SER A 52 5.27 18.33 26.58
N HIS A 53 4.19 18.50 27.35
CA HIS A 53 2.81 18.45 26.84
C HIS A 53 2.45 19.59 25.87
N GLN A 54 3.30 20.62 25.78
CA GLN A 54 3.15 21.76 24.86
C GLN A 54 3.82 21.49 23.50
N GLN A 55 4.81 20.59 23.46
CA GLN A 55 5.53 20.22 22.26
C GLN A 55 4.78 19.10 21.53
N ASN A 56 4.57 19.31 20.23
CA ASN A 56 3.81 18.37 19.41
C ASN A 56 4.70 17.43 18.59
N ASN A 57 5.98 17.75 18.44
CA ASN A 57 6.90 17.00 17.57
C ASN A 57 8.28 16.82 18.23
N TYR A 58 8.89 15.65 18.02
CA TYR A 58 10.19 15.29 18.60
C TYR A 58 11.12 14.71 17.54
N HIS A 59 12.41 14.98 17.67
CA HIS A 59 13.44 14.44 16.80
C HIS A 59 14.50 13.72 17.61
N LEU A 60 14.55 12.39 17.45
CA LEU A 60 15.36 11.51 18.27
C LEU A 60 16.54 10.97 17.46
N CYS A 61 17.70 10.87 18.10
CA CYS A 61 18.88 10.22 17.52
C CYS A 61 18.67 8.70 17.37
N ASN A 62 17.89 8.12 18.29
CA ASN A 62 17.68 6.68 18.40
C ASN A 62 16.30 6.37 18.99
N THR A 63 15.96 5.08 19.06
CA THR A 63 14.62 4.60 19.41
C THR A 63 14.36 4.52 20.92
N ASN A 64 15.38 4.75 21.76
CA ASN A 64 15.29 4.51 23.21
C ASN A 64 14.24 5.39 23.90
N GLN A 65 14.02 6.60 23.39
CA GLN A 65 13.14 7.61 23.99
C GLN A 65 11.72 7.63 23.39
N ILE A 66 11.41 6.78 22.40
CA ILE A 66 10.06 6.74 21.79
C ILE A 66 8.99 6.49 22.85
N ASN A 67 9.19 5.51 23.73
CA ASN A 67 8.22 5.19 24.78
C ASN A 67 8.04 6.33 25.79
N THR A 68 9.08 7.12 26.05
CA THR A 68 8.99 8.33 26.88
C THR A 68 8.01 9.33 26.27
N CYS A 69 8.14 9.60 24.96
CA CYS A 69 7.21 10.46 24.22
C CYS A 69 5.77 9.92 24.24
N ILE A 70 5.60 8.63 23.88
CA ILE A 70 4.28 8.00 23.80
C ILE A 70 3.57 8.04 25.14
N ASN A 71 4.24 7.59 26.21
CA ASN A 71 3.60 7.49 27.52
C ASN A 71 3.32 8.89 28.08
N GLY A 72 4.26 9.84 27.94
CA GLY A 72 4.01 11.24 28.33
C GLY A 72 2.83 11.87 27.58
N PHE A 73 2.71 11.60 26.28
CA PHE A 73 1.57 12.01 25.46
C PHE A 73 0.26 11.43 25.98
N LEU A 74 0.18 10.11 26.17
CA LEU A 74 -1.03 9.46 26.64
C LEU A 74 -1.43 9.87 28.05
N GLU A 75 -0.48 10.00 28.97
CA GLU A 75 -0.75 10.52 30.32
C GLU A 75 -1.38 11.91 30.26
N SER A 76 -0.82 12.80 29.44
CA SER A 76 -1.37 14.14 29.28
C SER A 76 -2.72 14.18 28.54
N CYS A 77 -3.14 13.10 27.88
CA CYS A 77 -4.47 12.97 27.27
C CYS A 77 -5.54 12.53 28.26
N LYS A 78 -5.17 11.98 29.43
CA LYS A 78 -6.12 11.59 30.48
C LYS A 78 -6.99 12.74 30.99
N MET A 79 -6.56 13.99 30.78
CA MET A 79 -7.36 15.19 31.08
C MET A 79 -8.68 15.25 30.28
N TYR A 80 -8.78 14.54 29.15
CA TYR A 80 -10.00 14.53 28.32
C TYR A 80 -10.92 13.35 28.68
N ALA A 81 -10.34 12.15 28.89
CA ALA A 81 -11.03 10.95 29.35
C ALA A 81 -10.03 9.89 29.81
N PRO A 82 -10.45 8.89 30.63
CA PRO A 82 -9.63 7.72 30.92
C PRO A 82 -9.18 7.00 29.64
N LEU A 83 -7.92 6.55 29.57
CA LEU A 83 -7.41 5.84 28.38
C LEU A 83 -8.21 4.56 28.06
N SER A 84 -8.85 3.94 29.06
CA SER A 84 -9.71 2.76 28.86
C SER A 84 -10.98 3.06 28.05
N SER A 85 -11.43 4.31 27.98
CA SER A 85 -12.61 4.71 27.21
C SER A 85 -12.29 5.36 25.87
N ILE A 86 -11.01 5.65 25.59
CA ILE A 86 -10.57 6.21 24.31
C ILE A 86 -10.19 5.05 23.36
N LYS A 87 -10.71 5.09 22.14
CA LYS A 87 -10.39 4.12 21.09
C LYS A 87 -9.13 4.51 20.34
N ILE A 88 -8.29 3.56 19.96
CA ILE A 88 -7.23 3.77 18.97
C ILE A 88 -7.70 3.26 17.61
N VAL A 89 -7.54 4.08 16.59
CA VAL A 89 -7.85 3.77 15.19
C VAL A 89 -6.56 3.82 14.38
N GLY A 90 -6.32 2.84 13.53
CA GLY A 90 -5.18 2.86 12.61
C GLY A 90 -5.52 2.17 11.31
N MET A 91 -4.77 2.46 10.24
CA MET A 91 -4.90 1.70 9.00
C MET A 91 -4.36 0.29 9.18
N SER A 92 -3.10 0.14 9.56
CA SER A 92 -2.44 -1.16 9.81
C SER A 92 -2.10 -1.32 11.28
N LEU A 93 -3.06 -0.99 12.16
CA LEU A 93 -2.85 -0.78 13.59
C LEU A 93 -2.08 -1.92 14.29
N GLU A 94 -2.33 -3.18 13.94
CA GLU A 94 -1.62 -4.30 14.56
C GLU A 94 -0.14 -4.31 14.18
N HIS A 95 0.14 -4.05 12.90
CA HIS A 95 1.50 -3.96 12.39
C HIS A 95 2.25 -2.82 13.07
N ASP A 96 1.62 -1.65 13.20
CA ASP A 96 2.22 -0.48 13.87
C ASP A 96 2.55 -0.79 15.32
N LEU A 97 1.61 -1.39 16.07
CA LEU A 97 1.81 -1.76 17.46
C LEU A 97 2.87 -2.86 17.66
N LYS A 98 2.93 -3.85 16.77
CA LYS A 98 3.97 -4.91 16.80
C LYS A 98 5.34 -4.33 16.48
N SER A 99 5.43 -3.47 15.47
CA SER A 99 6.67 -2.82 15.07
C SER A 99 7.17 -1.84 16.14
N LEU A 100 6.27 -1.12 16.84
CA LEU A 100 6.62 -0.32 18.01
C LEU A 100 7.19 -1.18 19.14
N LEU A 101 6.56 -2.32 19.45
CA LEU A 101 7.07 -3.25 20.46
C LEU A 101 8.43 -3.83 20.05
N LYS A 102 8.60 -4.21 18.78
CA LYS A 102 9.87 -4.67 18.22
C LYS A 102 10.97 -3.61 18.34
N THR A 103 10.62 -2.35 18.07
CA THR A 103 11.56 -1.21 18.05
C THR A 103 12.03 -0.81 19.45
N THR A 104 11.11 -0.80 20.41
CA THR A 104 11.40 -0.33 21.78
C THR A 104 11.73 -1.45 22.76
N LYS A 105 11.42 -2.71 22.38
CA LYS A 105 11.50 -3.91 23.23
C LYS A 105 10.71 -3.80 24.55
N LYS A 106 9.80 -2.83 24.66
CA LYS A 106 9.00 -2.54 25.86
C LYS A 106 7.58 -2.19 25.44
N LYS A 107 6.58 -2.72 26.15
CA LYS A 107 5.17 -2.35 25.92
C LYS A 107 4.94 -0.90 26.33
N SER A 108 4.39 -0.09 25.43
CA SER A 108 3.92 1.27 25.72
C SER A 108 2.49 1.23 26.28
N LEU A 109 2.01 2.36 26.80
CA LEU A 109 0.60 2.53 27.19
C LEU A 109 -0.36 2.36 25.98
N LEU A 110 0.09 2.63 24.74
CA LEU A 110 -0.74 2.34 23.55
C LEU A 110 -1.04 0.84 23.42
N ASN A 111 -0.04 -0.01 23.71
CA ASN A 111 -0.19 -1.46 23.56
C ASN A 111 -1.25 -2.01 24.53
N THR A 112 -1.42 -1.38 25.69
CA THR A 112 -2.33 -1.82 26.76
C THR A 112 -3.76 -1.30 26.60
N MET A 113 -4.01 -0.31 25.74
CA MET A 113 -5.36 0.23 25.53
C MET A 113 -6.34 -0.85 24.99
N PRO A 114 -7.56 -0.99 25.55
CA PRO A 114 -8.45 -2.10 25.23
C PRO A 114 -9.23 -1.89 23.92
N LEU A 115 -9.55 -0.65 23.55
CA LEU A 115 -10.40 -0.33 22.41
C LEU A 115 -9.55 -0.06 21.17
N LYS A 116 -9.54 -1.01 20.22
CA LYS A 116 -8.72 -0.94 19.00
C LYS A 116 -9.54 -1.21 17.74
N THR A 117 -9.47 -0.29 16.78
CA THR A 117 -10.11 -0.41 15.46
C THR A 117 -9.05 -0.35 14.37
N GLN A 118 -9.14 -1.28 13.42
CA GLN A 118 -8.29 -1.31 12.25
C GLN A 118 -9.11 -1.05 10.99
N LEU A 119 -8.67 -0.08 10.19
CA LEU A 119 -9.35 0.35 8.97
C LEU A 119 -8.69 -0.20 7.70
N GLU A 120 -7.66 -1.03 7.81
CA GLU A 120 -6.95 -1.61 6.66
C GLU A 120 -7.87 -2.22 5.61
N MET A 121 -7.37 -2.25 4.38
CA MET A 121 -7.86 -3.17 3.33
C MET A 121 -6.78 -4.19 2.99
N CYS A 122 -7.15 -5.31 2.37
CA CYS A 122 -6.16 -6.14 1.70
C CYS A 122 -5.60 -5.43 0.46
N GLY A 123 -4.30 -5.66 0.15
CA GLY A 123 -3.61 -5.13 -1.03
C GLY A 123 -2.69 -3.92 -0.73
N ARG A 124 -2.03 -3.38 -1.77
CA ARG A 124 -1.20 -2.15 -1.68
C ARG A 124 -2.04 -0.88 -1.77
N GLY A 125 -1.53 0.26 -1.28
CA GLY A 125 -2.13 1.59 -1.46
C GLY A 125 -3.52 1.73 -0.82
N THR A 126 -3.70 1.15 0.38
CA THR A 126 -5.00 0.96 1.01
C THR A 126 -5.60 2.26 1.53
N LEU A 127 -4.77 3.17 2.05
CA LEU A 127 -5.21 4.44 2.62
C LEU A 127 -5.58 5.46 1.55
N GLU A 128 -4.76 5.58 0.51
CA GLU A 128 -4.99 6.43 -0.67
C GLU A 128 -6.29 6.03 -1.38
N THR A 129 -6.48 4.73 -1.57
CA THR A 129 -7.69 4.19 -2.18
C THR A 129 -8.90 4.51 -1.33
N LYS A 130 -8.82 4.34 0.00
CA LYS A 130 -9.93 4.70 0.90
C LYS A 130 -10.24 6.18 0.89
N ALA A 131 -9.22 7.03 0.95
CA ALA A 131 -9.39 8.47 0.88
C ALA A 131 -10.12 8.88 -0.40
N THR A 132 -9.72 8.30 -1.54
CA THR A 132 -10.36 8.51 -2.84
C THR A 132 -11.81 8.03 -2.83
N ASN A 133 -12.08 6.81 -2.38
CA ASN A 133 -13.42 6.23 -2.35
C ASN A 133 -14.39 7.01 -1.44
N TYR A 134 -13.88 7.63 -0.37
CA TYR A 134 -14.66 8.46 0.54
C TYR A 134 -14.67 9.95 0.15
N ASN A 135 -14.15 10.30 -1.04
CA ASN A 135 -14.06 11.67 -1.54
C ASN A 135 -13.40 12.62 -0.53
N ILE A 136 -12.28 12.20 0.05
CA ILE A 136 -11.45 13.02 0.95
C ILE A 136 -10.38 13.70 0.10
N PRO A 137 -10.52 14.99 -0.24
CA PRO A 137 -9.57 15.67 -1.12
C PRO A 137 -8.25 15.96 -0.39
N PRO A 138 -7.09 15.88 -1.10
CA PRO A 138 -5.78 16.22 -0.54
C PRO A 138 -5.72 17.60 0.10
N THR A 139 -6.43 18.59 -0.47
CA THR A 139 -6.47 19.97 0.01
C THR A 139 -7.01 20.10 1.44
N GLN A 140 -7.95 19.24 1.85
CA GLN A 140 -8.46 19.23 3.23
C GLN A 140 -7.41 18.75 4.23
N ILE A 141 -6.55 17.81 3.81
CA ILE A 141 -5.46 17.28 4.63
C ILE A 141 -4.32 18.30 4.70
N GLU A 142 -3.96 18.88 3.56
CA GLU A 142 -2.93 19.93 3.45
C GLU A 142 -3.25 21.16 4.32
N GLN A 143 -4.52 21.57 4.41
CA GLN A 143 -4.94 22.66 5.29
C GLN A 143 -4.73 22.34 6.78
N LEU A 144 -4.93 21.09 7.19
CA LEU A 144 -4.65 20.67 8.57
C LEU A 144 -3.15 20.60 8.82
N ILE A 145 -2.39 20.01 7.89
CA ILE A 145 -0.92 19.97 7.98
C ILE A 145 -0.35 21.39 8.06
N LEU A 146 -0.80 22.31 7.21
CA LEU A 146 -0.37 23.71 7.22
C LEU A 146 -0.55 24.35 8.60
N ARG A 147 -1.71 24.11 9.23
CA ARG A 147 -2.05 24.63 10.56
C ARG A 147 -1.33 23.93 11.70
N LEU A 148 -0.83 22.70 11.50
CA LEU A 148 -0.03 21.96 12.48
C LEU A 148 1.47 22.20 12.32
N THR A 149 1.91 22.69 11.15
CA THR A 149 3.32 22.74 10.76
C THR A 149 3.69 24.14 10.27
N SER A 150 4.02 24.33 8.99
CA SER A 150 4.18 25.63 8.33
C SER A 150 4.15 25.46 6.82
N GLU A 151 3.93 26.54 6.07
CA GLU A 151 3.93 26.51 4.60
C GLU A 151 5.19 25.87 4.01
N LYS A 152 6.35 26.14 4.63
CA LYS A 152 7.64 25.57 4.22
C LYS A 152 7.64 24.03 4.27
N HIS A 153 6.96 23.42 5.23
CA HIS A 153 7.01 21.97 5.46
C HIS A 153 5.90 21.19 4.76
N VAL A 154 4.78 21.83 4.41
CA VAL A 154 3.64 21.18 3.72
C VAL A 154 4.08 20.28 2.54
N PRO A 155 4.98 20.70 1.62
CA PRO A 155 5.35 19.88 0.46
C PRO A 155 6.00 18.54 0.79
N HIS A 156 6.46 18.35 2.03
CA HIS A 156 7.08 17.12 2.46
C HIS A 156 6.09 16.13 3.09
N TYR A 157 4.93 16.60 3.53
CA TYR A 157 3.88 15.75 4.07
C TYR A 157 3.01 15.21 2.93
N LYS A 158 3.07 13.89 2.76
CA LYS A 158 2.35 13.14 1.73
C LYS A 158 2.09 11.73 2.24
N TYR A 159 1.38 10.93 1.46
CA TYR A 159 1.25 9.50 1.75
C TYR A 159 2.60 8.84 2.03
N HIS A 160 2.62 7.95 3.02
CA HIS A 160 3.82 7.34 3.62
C HIS A 160 4.66 8.31 4.45
N THR A 161 4.01 9.30 5.05
CA THR A 161 4.55 10.07 6.17
C THR A 161 3.58 9.96 7.33
N ALA A 162 4.09 9.64 8.52
CA ALA A 162 3.24 9.19 9.62
C ALA A 162 2.16 10.22 10.00
N LEU A 163 2.49 11.51 10.04
CA LEU A 163 1.52 12.56 10.38
C LEU A 163 0.42 12.70 9.32
N TYR A 164 0.77 12.65 8.03
CA TYR A 164 -0.19 12.73 6.95
C TYR A 164 -1.16 11.54 7.01
N ASP A 165 -0.62 10.33 7.11
CA ASP A 165 -1.40 9.10 7.10
C ASP A 165 -2.29 8.97 8.35
N ALA A 166 -1.81 9.44 9.51
CA ALA A 166 -2.63 9.51 10.73
C ALA A 166 -3.79 10.53 10.62
N ILE A 167 -3.63 11.64 9.87
CA ILE A 167 -4.73 12.58 9.59
C ILE A 167 -5.73 11.97 8.61
N VAL A 168 -5.25 11.37 7.52
CA VAL A 168 -6.12 10.71 6.53
C VAL A 168 -6.92 9.59 7.20
N THR A 169 -6.28 8.80 8.06
CA THR A 169 -6.95 7.76 8.88
C THR A 169 -8.09 8.34 9.69
N GLY A 170 -7.91 9.54 10.26
CA GLY A 170 -8.96 10.25 11.00
C GLY A 170 -10.16 10.60 10.12
N TYR A 171 -9.91 11.09 8.89
CA TYR A 171 -10.98 11.40 7.93
C TYR A 171 -11.73 10.14 7.50
N VAL A 172 -10.99 9.09 7.14
CA VAL A 172 -11.57 7.80 6.74
C VAL A 172 -12.42 7.24 7.87
N TYR A 173 -11.96 7.32 9.12
CA TYR A 173 -12.73 6.87 10.28
C TYR A 173 -14.05 7.63 10.41
N LEU A 174 -14.04 8.96 10.34
CA LEU A 174 -15.27 9.76 10.41
C LEU A 174 -16.26 9.37 9.31
N ARG A 175 -15.78 9.17 8.07
CA ARG A 175 -16.61 8.75 6.93
C ARG A 175 -17.22 7.37 7.14
N VAL A 176 -16.44 6.41 7.66
CA VAL A 176 -16.95 5.08 8.05
C VAL A 176 -18.05 5.17 9.10
N MET A 177 -17.93 6.12 10.04
CA MET A 177 -18.95 6.38 11.08
C MET A 177 -20.15 7.20 10.57
N GLY A 178 -20.26 7.46 9.26
CA GLY A 178 -21.34 8.25 8.68
C GLY A 178 -21.25 9.75 8.96
N ASN A 179 -20.09 10.23 9.43
CA ASN A 179 -19.88 11.64 9.75
C ASN A 179 -19.18 12.36 8.59
N ASN A 180 -19.93 13.30 8.00
CA ASN A 180 -19.47 14.09 6.86
C ASN A 180 -18.83 15.43 7.21
N HIS A 181 -18.74 15.78 8.50
CA HIS A 181 -18.17 17.04 8.94
C HIS A 181 -16.68 17.16 8.59
N LEU A 182 -16.25 18.40 8.37
CA LEU A 182 -14.84 18.72 8.18
C LEU A 182 -14.11 18.61 9.51
N MET A 183 -12.87 18.12 9.47
CA MET A 183 -12.04 18.11 10.66
C MET A 183 -11.45 19.49 10.92
N GLY A 184 -11.42 19.85 12.19
CA GLY A 184 -10.83 21.10 12.68
C GLY A 184 -9.55 20.85 13.48
N ILE A 185 -8.87 21.95 13.83
CA ILE A 185 -7.75 21.95 14.77
C ILE A 185 -8.15 22.82 15.95
N HIS A 186 -7.96 22.32 17.16
CA HIS A 186 -8.29 23.04 18.37
C HIS A 186 -7.50 24.34 18.48
N SER A 187 -8.08 25.38 19.08
CA SER A 187 -7.47 26.71 19.22
C SER A 187 -6.18 26.76 20.06
N ARG A 188 -5.71 25.63 20.60
CA ARG A 188 -4.45 25.52 21.35
C ARG A 188 -3.22 25.54 20.44
N PHE A 189 -3.38 25.16 19.18
CA PHE A 189 -2.31 25.12 18.18
C PHE A 189 -2.13 26.55 17.64
N LYS A 190 -1.61 27.47 18.48
CA LYS A 190 -1.46 28.91 18.15
C LYS A 190 -0.11 29.25 17.51
N LYS A 191 0.90 28.40 17.67
CA LYS A 191 2.23 28.53 17.04
C LYS A 191 2.76 27.14 16.75
N CYS A 192 3.07 26.88 15.48
CA CYS A 192 3.65 25.62 15.07
C CYS A 192 5.15 25.78 14.90
N THR A 193 5.90 25.12 15.77
CA THR A 193 7.36 25.07 15.72
C THR A 193 7.77 23.67 15.32
N HIS A 194 7.47 23.26 14.08
CA HIS A 194 8.07 22.07 13.50
C HIS A 194 9.55 22.33 13.20
N THR A 195 10.38 22.36 14.24
CA THR A 195 11.78 22.81 14.19
C THR A 195 12.76 21.78 13.63
N TYR A 196 12.37 20.51 13.61
CA TYR A 196 13.29 19.41 13.32
C TYR A 196 13.15 18.82 11.93
N PHE A 197 12.12 19.27 11.21
CA PHE A 197 11.69 18.65 9.97
C PHE A 197 12.74 18.82 8.86
N ASP A 198 13.38 19.99 8.76
CA ASP A 198 14.49 20.25 7.84
C ASP A 198 15.68 19.30 8.04
N LYS A 199 16.11 19.12 9.30
CA LYS A 199 17.26 18.26 9.66
C LYS A 199 16.97 16.80 9.34
N TYR A 200 15.78 16.32 9.71
CA TYR A 200 15.35 14.96 9.44
C TYR A 200 15.36 14.65 7.92
N TYR A 201 14.81 15.54 7.09
CA TYR A 201 14.78 15.33 5.65
C TYR A 201 16.16 15.45 4.98
N SER A 202 17.06 16.27 5.54
CA SER A 202 18.46 16.29 5.11
C SER A 202 19.12 14.93 5.32
N ASP A 203 18.96 14.35 6.52
CA ASP A 203 19.50 13.03 6.85
C ASP A 203 18.96 11.94 5.91
N LEU A 204 17.66 11.98 5.59
CA LEU A 204 17.04 11.04 4.65
C LEU A 204 17.63 11.17 3.23
N LYS A 205 17.80 12.39 2.73
CA LYS A 205 18.40 12.64 1.40
C LYS A 205 19.85 12.13 1.36
N GLU A 206 20.64 12.42 2.39
CA GLU A 206 22.01 11.92 2.49
C GLU A 206 22.08 10.40 2.51
N ALA A 207 21.20 9.73 3.28
CA ALA A 207 21.13 8.27 3.31
C ALA A 207 20.78 7.67 1.94
N GLN A 208 19.85 8.29 1.21
CA GLN A 208 19.48 7.86 -0.15
C GLN A 208 20.63 8.05 -1.15
N LEU A 209 21.35 9.18 -1.08
CA LEU A 209 22.52 9.44 -1.92
C LEU A 209 23.63 8.42 -1.67
N LYS A 210 23.93 8.12 -0.39
CA LYS A 210 24.90 7.08 0.00
C LYS A 210 24.51 5.71 -0.58
N LYS A 211 23.25 5.29 -0.42
CA LYS A 211 22.74 4.02 -1.00
C LYS A 211 22.91 3.95 -2.51
N ARG A 212 22.65 5.05 -3.24
CA ARG A 212 22.85 5.10 -4.71
C ARG A 212 24.33 4.95 -5.09
N GLN A 213 25.22 5.63 -4.37
CA GLN A 213 26.66 5.55 -4.61
C GLN A 213 27.21 4.13 -4.33
N THR A 214 26.73 3.45 -3.28
CA THR A 214 27.13 2.06 -2.98
C THR A 214 26.67 1.07 -4.06
N LYS A 215 25.45 1.24 -4.60
CA LYS A 215 24.94 0.40 -5.71
C LYS A 215 25.72 0.58 -7.02
N LEU A 216 26.18 1.80 -7.31
CA LEU A 216 27.00 2.06 -8.50
C LEU A 216 28.39 1.44 -8.38
N LYS A 217 28.98 1.41 -7.17
CA LYS A 217 30.26 0.74 -6.91
C LYS A 217 30.16 -0.78 -7.06
N SER A 218 29.03 -1.40 -6.71
CA SER A 218 28.83 -2.85 -6.85
C SER A 218 28.44 -3.30 -8.27
N GLN A 219 27.98 -2.39 -9.13
CA GLN A 219 27.71 -2.68 -10.55
C GLN A 219 28.94 -2.56 -11.46
N GLY A 220 30.07 -2.03 -10.95
CA GLY A 220 31.32 -1.90 -11.71
C GLY A 220 32.11 -3.19 -11.96
N GLN A 221 31.56 -4.39 -11.63
CA GLN A 221 32.28 -5.67 -11.72
C GLN A 221 31.62 -6.75 -12.59
N THR A 222 30.51 -6.47 -13.28
CA THR A 222 30.01 -7.41 -14.31
C THR A 222 30.59 -7.04 -15.66
N SER A 223 31.61 -7.80 -16.10
CA SER A 223 32.12 -7.78 -17.46
C SER A 223 31.00 -8.08 -18.45
N SER A 224 30.80 -7.17 -19.41
CA SER A 224 29.84 -7.34 -20.50
C SER A 224 30.42 -8.28 -21.55
N THR A 225 30.22 -9.59 -21.40
CA THR A 225 30.37 -10.51 -22.52
C THR A 225 29.10 -10.49 -23.34
N THR A 226 29.20 -10.00 -24.58
CA THR A 226 28.12 -10.11 -25.57
C THR A 226 27.85 -11.60 -25.83
N PRO A 227 26.67 -12.15 -25.48
CA PRO A 227 26.42 -13.57 -25.64
C PRO A 227 26.24 -13.90 -27.14
N LYS A 228 26.91 -14.96 -27.60
CA LYS A 228 26.67 -15.53 -28.93
C LYS A 228 25.34 -16.30 -28.94
N ILE A 229 24.58 -16.13 -30.02
CA ILE A 229 23.28 -16.77 -30.27
C ILE A 229 23.47 -18.26 -30.62
N PRO A 230 22.82 -19.22 -29.92
CA PRO A 230 22.73 -20.61 -30.38
C PRO A 230 21.84 -20.75 -31.62
N LYS A 231 22.29 -21.53 -32.61
CA LYS A 231 21.62 -21.72 -33.92
C LYS A 231 20.38 -22.61 -33.89
N HIS A 232 20.10 -23.33 -32.81
CA HIS A 232 18.91 -24.20 -32.71
C HIS A 232 18.30 -24.08 -31.32
N PHE A 233 17.05 -23.60 -31.25
CA PHE A 233 16.25 -23.60 -30.04
C PHE A 233 14.96 -24.39 -30.27
N PRO A 234 14.61 -25.33 -29.38
CA PRO A 234 13.29 -25.94 -29.38
C PRO A 234 12.27 -24.87 -28.98
N GLU A 235 11.22 -24.77 -29.78
CA GLU A 235 10.13 -23.84 -29.60
C GLU A 235 9.38 -24.14 -28.30
N ILE A 236 9.48 -23.24 -27.31
CA ILE A 236 8.71 -23.32 -26.08
C ILE A 236 7.67 -22.19 -26.10
N ARG A 237 6.39 -22.55 -26.04
CA ARG A 237 5.24 -21.63 -25.96
C ARG A 237 5.42 -20.64 -24.78
N TYR A 238 5.93 -19.44 -25.03
CA TYR A 238 5.86 -18.33 -24.08
C TYR A 238 5.31 -17.09 -24.76
N ARG A 239 4.18 -16.60 -24.24
CA ARG A 239 3.47 -15.37 -24.65
C ARG A 239 3.81 -14.27 -23.63
N VAL A 240 4.05 -13.02 -24.06
CA VAL A 240 4.44 -11.88 -23.17
C VAL A 240 3.33 -11.70 -22.14
N GLN A 241 3.67 -11.72 -20.86
CA GLN A 241 2.71 -11.52 -19.78
C GLN A 241 3.34 -10.69 -18.65
N LYS A 242 2.97 -9.42 -18.49
CA LYS A 242 3.78 -8.47 -17.70
C LYS A 242 3.23 -8.22 -16.29
N ASN A 243 3.60 -9.00 -15.28
CA ASN A 243 3.16 -8.84 -13.88
C ASN A 243 1.65 -9.08 -13.66
N ILE A 244 1.12 -10.18 -14.20
CA ILE A 244 -0.28 -10.59 -14.02
C ILE A 244 -0.54 -10.90 -12.53
N SER A 245 0.47 -11.34 -11.79
CA SER A 245 0.34 -11.57 -10.35
C SER A 245 -0.09 -10.31 -9.57
N ASN A 246 0.10 -9.09 -10.12
CA ASN A 246 -0.37 -7.84 -9.50
C ASN A 246 -1.91 -7.72 -9.49
N VAL A 247 -2.63 -8.41 -10.39
CA VAL A 247 -4.10 -8.48 -10.35
C VAL A 247 -4.57 -9.02 -9.00
N PHE A 248 -3.80 -9.93 -8.39
CA PHE A 248 -4.17 -10.52 -7.10
C PHE A 248 -4.11 -9.53 -5.94
N ASP A 249 -3.39 -8.41 -6.05
CA ASP A 249 -3.46 -7.36 -5.03
C ASP A 249 -4.83 -6.66 -5.05
N VAL A 250 -5.43 -6.53 -6.25
CA VAL A 250 -6.79 -5.99 -6.45
C VAL A 250 -7.85 -7.04 -6.09
N VAL A 251 -7.65 -8.31 -6.46
CA VAL A 251 -8.53 -9.42 -6.03
C VAL A 251 -8.61 -9.49 -4.50
N ALA A 252 -7.47 -9.38 -3.81
CA ALA A 252 -7.43 -9.39 -2.36
C ALA A 252 -8.31 -8.27 -1.77
N ARG A 253 -8.22 -7.08 -2.38
CA ARG A 253 -8.99 -5.89 -2.00
C ARG A 253 -10.49 -6.09 -2.21
N GLU A 254 -10.90 -6.61 -3.36
CA GLU A 254 -12.31 -6.85 -3.71
C GLU A 254 -12.96 -7.90 -2.79
N LEU A 255 -12.30 -9.05 -2.61
CA LEU A 255 -12.76 -10.11 -1.72
C LEU A 255 -12.91 -9.60 -0.28
N PHE A 256 -11.96 -8.76 0.15
CA PHE A 256 -11.98 -8.17 1.47
C PHE A 256 -13.09 -7.13 1.62
N TYR A 257 -13.27 -6.23 0.65
CA TYR A 257 -14.33 -5.22 0.66
C TYR A 257 -15.71 -5.88 0.73
N HIS A 258 -15.96 -6.90 -0.10
CA HIS A 258 -17.23 -7.62 -0.10
C HIS A 258 -17.51 -8.32 1.25
N LYS A 259 -16.49 -8.86 1.93
CA LYS A 259 -16.65 -9.43 3.27
C LYS A 259 -16.88 -8.36 4.35
N ILE A 260 -16.21 -7.19 4.25
CA ILE A 260 -16.41 -6.08 5.19
C ILE A 260 -17.77 -5.40 5.01
N ALA A 261 -18.24 -5.17 3.79
CA ALA A 261 -19.49 -4.46 3.52
C ALA A 261 -20.71 -5.17 4.13
N ARG A 262 -20.60 -6.47 4.45
CA ARG A 262 -21.62 -7.26 5.14
C ARG A 262 -21.62 -7.11 6.66
N LEU A 263 -20.60 -6.47 7.24
CA LEU A 263 -20.50 -6.24 8.68
C LEU A 263 -21.43 -5.09 9.08
N ARG A 264 -22.35 -5.36 10.01
CA ARG A 264 -23.35 -4.39 10.49
C ARG A 264 -22.78 -3.35 11.47
N PHE A 265 -21.59 -3.61 12.01
CA PHE A 265 -20.95 -2.81 13.04
C PHE A 265 -19.47 -2.60 12.73
N GLU A 266 -18.89 -1.55 13.31
CA GLU A 266 -17.46 -1.26 13.23
C GLU A 266 -16.64 -2.47 13.73
N PRO A 267 -15.79 -3.07 12.88
CA PRO A 267 -15.10 -4.30 13.25
C PRO A 267 -13.89 -4.07 14.14
N HIS A 268 -13.79 -4.85 15.21
CA HIS A 268 -12.58 -4.94 16.02
C HIS A 268 -11.39 -5.47 15.20
N ILE A 269 -10.18 -5.04 15.54
CA ILE A 269 -8.93 -5.41 14.85
C ILE A 269 -8.77 -6.93 14.66
N SER A 270 -9.13 -7.73 15.67
CA SER A 270 -9.04 -9.20 15.58
C SER A 270 -9.93 -9.79 14.47
N LYS A 271 -11.13 -9.23 14.25
CA LYS A 271 -12.05 -9.68 13.20
C LYS A 271 -11.48 -9.35 11.82
N ILE A 272 -10.91 -8.16 11.67
CA ILE A 272 -10.25 -7.74 10.43
C ILE A 272 -9.08 -8.66 10.09
N ASN A 273 -8.19 -8.91 11.04
CA ASN A 273 -7.02 -9.76 10.82
C ASN A 273 -7.41 -11.18 10.43
N HIS A 274 -8.41 -11.77 11.09
CA HIS A 274 -8.91 -13.08 10.74
C HIS A 274 -9.47 -13.14 9.30
N LEU A 275 -10.18 -12.09 8.86
CA LEU A 275 -10.66 -11.99 7.47
C LEU A 275 -9.48 -11.89 6.48
N LYS A 276 -8.47 -11.08 6.79
CA LYS A 276 -7.27 -10.95 5.96
C LYS A 276 -6.53 -12.27 5.85
N GLU A 277 -6.25 -12.93 6.97
CA GLU A 277 -5.56 -14.23 7.01
C GLU A 277 -6.28 -15.27 6.16
N GLY A 278 -7.61 -15.35 6.29
CA GLY A 278 -8.42 -16.25 5.47
C GLY A 278 -8.31 -15.96 3.97
N ILE A 279 -8.45 -14.70 3.56
CA ILE A 279 -8.33 -14.32 2.14
C ILE A 279 -6.91 -14.56 1.62
N MET A 280 -5.90 -14.16 2.38
CA MET A 280 -4.51 -14.26 1.96
C MET A 280 -4.03 -15.70 1.86
N LYS A 281 -4.56 -16.62 2.69
CA LYS A 281 -4.24 -18.05 2.59
C LYS A 281 -4.57 -18.60 1.20
N ASP A 282 -5.79 -18.36 0.71
CA ASP A 282 -6.24 -18.89 -0.58
C ASP A 282 -5.64 -18.08 -1.74
N LEU A 283 -5.55 -16.76 -1.58
CA LEU A 283 -5.01 -15.87 -2.59
C LEU A 283 -3.51 -16.06 -2.83
N TYR A 284 -2.73 -16.36 -1.78
CA TYR A 284 -1.30 -16.59 -1.92
C TYR A 284 -1.01 -17.86 -2.72
N VAL A 285 -1.85 -18.90 -2.58
CA VAL A 285 -1.74 -20.11 -3.39
C VAL A 285 -1.95 -19.78 -4.87
N ALA A 286 -3.04 -19.08 -5.20
CA ALA A 286 -3.33 -18.66 -6.57
C ALA A 286 -2.25 -17.73 -7.15
N LYS A 287 -1.84 -16.70 -6.39
CA LYS A 287 -0.80 -15.75 -6.80
C LYS A 287 0.53 -16.44 -7.04
N SER A 288 0.94 -17.35 -6.15
CA SER A 288 2.20 -18.10 -6.29
C SER A 288 2.22 -19.00 -7.52
N ALA A 289 1.07 -19.56 -7.91
CA ALA A 289 0.95 -20.34 -9.13
C ALA A 289 1.02 -19.47 -10.41
N VAL A 290 0.69 -18.17 -10.31
CA VAL A 290 0.72 -17.20 -11.42
C VAL A 290 2.08 -16.50 -11.56
N ILE A 291 2.82 -16.26 -10.46
CA ILE A 291 4.14 -15.59 -10.48
C ILE A 291 5.12 -16.13 -11.55
N PRO A 292 5.22 -17.46 -11.80
CA PRO A 292 6.09 -18.00 -12.85
C PRO A 292 5.83 -17.45 -14.26
N TYR A 293 4.62 -16.89 -14.49
CA TYR A 293 4.20 -16.33 -15.75
C TYR A 293 4.44 -14.81 -15.87
N ASP A 294 4.94 -14.16 -14.81
CA ASP A 294 5.27 -12.72 -14.85
C ASP A 294 6.52 -12.42 -15.69
N THR A 295 6.48 -11.31 -16.44
CA THR A 295 7.60 -10.79 -17.24
C THR A 295 7.96 -9.35 -16.87
N THR A 296 9.20 -8.96 -17.18
CA THR A 296 9.74 -7.61 -16.94
C THR A 296 9.98 -6.91 -18.29
N PRO A 297 9.57 -5.63 -18.49
CA PRO A 297 9.02 -4.67 -17.53
C PRO A 297 7.49 -4.74 -17.31
N SER A 298 7.00 -4.14 -16.22
CA SER A 298 5.58 -4.13 -15.79
C SER A 298 4.66 -3.27 -16.65
N VAL A 299 3.64 -3.87 -17.26
CA VAL A 299 2.66 -3.17 -18.13
C VAL A 299 1.22 -3.70 -18.00
N THR A 300 0.95 -4.78 -17.25
CA THR A 300 -0.44 -5.20 -16.99
C THR A 300 -1.15 -4.12 -16.19
N ASP A 301 -2.34 -3.71 -16.63
CA ASP A 301 -3.27 -2.96 -15.78
C ASP A 301 -3.90 -3.92 -14.76
N PRO A 302 -3.49 -3.84 -13.47
CA PRO A 302 -4.01 -4.75 -12.46
C PRO A 302 -5.48 -4.46 -12.10
N TYR A 303 -6.06 -3.34 -12.58
CA TYR A 303 -7.42 -2.90 -12.27
C TYR A 303 -8.45 -3.30 -13.34
N ASN A 304 -8.06 -4.03 -14.37
CA ASN A 304 -9.00 -4.50 -15.39
C ASN A 304 -10.08 -5.41 -14.75
N VAL A 305 -11.34 -4.95 -14.77
CA VAL A 305 -12.47 -5.60 -14.06
C VAL A 305 -12.64 -7.07 -14.46
N SER A 306 -12.51 -7.39 -15.75
CA SER A 306 -12.63 -8.77 -16.24
C SER A 306 -11.50 -9.66 -15.72
N LEU A 307 -10.28 -9.13 -15.66
CA LEU A 307 -9.13 -9.85 -15.09
C LEU A 307 -9.24 -10.05 -13.59
N VAL A 308 -9.74 -9.04 -12.87
CA VAL A 308 -10.01 -9.13 -11.43
C VAL A 308 -11.07 -10.20 -11.15
N HIS A 309 -12.17 -10.23 -11.92
CA HIS A 309 -13.20 -11.27 -11.79
C HIS A 309 -12.64 -12.67 -12.06
N ALA A 310 -11.84 -12.84 -13.13
CA ALA A 310 -11.15 -14.10 -13.39
C ALA A 310 -10.21 -14.50 -12.25
N GLY A 311 -9.50 -13.54 -11.67
CA GLY A 311 -8.65 -13.76 -10.49
C GLY A 311 -9.44 -14.23 -9.27
N ILE A 312 -10.65 -13.69 -9.04
CA ILE A 312 -11.56 -14.17 -7.99
C ILE A 312 -11.93 -15.64 -8.23
N LEU A 313 -12.33 -16.00 -9.45
CA LEU A 313 -12.68 -17.39 -9.77
C LEU A 313 -11.50 -18.34 -9.59
N LEU A 314 -10.27 -17.90 -9.87
CA LEU A 314 -9.07 -18.71 -9.64
C LEU A 314 -8.84 -18.95 -8.14
N VAL A 315 -8.98 -17.92 -7.32
CA VAL A 315 -8.88 -18.04 -5.84
C VAL A 315 -9.97 -18.97 -5.30
N GLU A 316 -11.18 -18.90 -5.85
CA GLU A 316 -12.29 -19.79 -5.51
C GLU A 316 -12.19 -21.19 -6.16
N GLN A 317 -11.10 -21.50 -6.86
CA GLN A 317 -10.83 -22.79 -7.52
C GLN A 317 -11.91 -23.18 -8.56
N LYS A 318 -12.63 -22.20 -9.12
CA LYS A 318 -13.66 -22.41 -10.16
C LYS A 318 -13.08 -22.50 -11.57
N ILE A 319 -11.82 -22.11 -11.74
CA ILE A 319 -11.06 -22.19 -12.99
C ILE A 319 -9.64 -22.67 -12.66
N SER A 320 -8.93 -23.23 -13.64
CA SER A 320 -7.51 -23.59 -13.48
C SER A 320 -6.58 -22.40 -13.72
N VAL A 321 -5.31 -22.55 -13.34
CA VAL A 321 -4.27 -21.54 -13.58
C VAL A 321 -4.12 -21.28 -15.07
N GLU A 322 -4.10 -22.32 -15.89
CA GLU A 322 -3.96 -22.24 -17.35
C GLU A 322 -5.11 -21.43 -17.98
N ASN A 323 -6.34 -21.68 -17.52
CA ASN A 323 -7.52 -20.93 -17.95
C ASN A 323 -7.41 -19.43 -17.64
N PHE A 324 -6.94 -19.09 -16.44
CA PHE A 324 -6.71 -17.71 -16.05
C PHE A 324 -5.60 -17.05 -16.87
N ILE A 325 -4.49 -17.75 -17.09
CA ILE A 325 -3.35 -17.28 -17.88
C ILE A 325 -3.75 -17.03 -19.34
N ASP A 326 -4.49 -17.95 -19.96
CA ASP A 326 -4.97 -17.81 -21.34
C ASP A 326 -5.96 -16.65 -21.49
N PHE A 327 -6.86 -16.48 -20.52
CA PHE A 327 -7.78 -15.34 -20.49
C PHE A 327 -7.03 -14.00 -20.30
N ALA A 328 -5.99 -13.98 -19.45
CA ALA A 328 -5.17 -12.79 -19.23
C ALA A 328 -4.41 -12.34 -20.48
N ILE A 329 -3.90 -13.29 -21.27
CA ILE A 329 -3.33 -13.01 -22.58
C ILE A 329 -4.38 -12.37 -23.49
N TYR A 330 -5.55 -12.99 -23.57
CA TYR A 330 -6.63 -12.53 -24.44
C TYR A 330 -7.04 -11.07 -24.12
N MET A 331 -7.24 -10.75 -22.84
CA MET A 331 -7.59 -9.40 -22.40
C MET A 331 -6.50 -8.35 -22.69
N GLN A 332 -5.23 -8.73 -22.62
CA GLN A 332 -4.12 -7.81 -22.90
C GLN A 332 -3.91 -7.56 -24.39
N GLN A 333 -4.14 -8.56 -25.24
CA GLN A 333 -4.06 -8.41 -26.70
C GLN A 333 -5.07 -7.40 -27.23
N TYR A 334 -6.23 -7.26 -26.57
CA TYR A 334 -7.23 -6.26 -26.91
C TYR A 334 -6.79 -4.81 -26.65
N ASN A 335 -5.86 -4.61 -25.71
CA ASN A 335 -5.39 -3.29 -25.26
C ASN A 335 -4.07 -2.84 -25.93
N LEU A 336 -3.55 -3.59 -26.90
CA LEU A 336 -2.34 -3.19 -27.63
C LEU A 336 -2.66 -2.15 -28.73
N PRO A 337 -1.80 -1.12 -28.93
CA PRO A 337 -1.94 -0.18 -30.04
C PRO A 337 -1.94 -0.90 -31.41
N LYS A 338 -2.83 -0.49 -32.32
CA LYS A 338 -3.05 -1.11 -33.65
C LYS A 338 -1.81 -1.15 -34.55
N ASP A 339 -0.82 -0.33 -34.26
CA ASP A 339 0.39 -0.05 -35.04
C ASP A 339 1.62 -0.87 -34.60
N LYS A 340 1.50 -1.70 -33.56
CA LYS A 340 2.60 -2.54 -33.08
C LYS A 340 2.59 -3.94 -33.73
N GLY A 341 3.48 -4.12 -34.72
CA GLY A 341 3.70 -5.35 -35.50
C GLY A 341 4.28 -6.58 -34.77
N THR A 342 4.42 -7.65 -35.55
CA THR A 342 4.41 -9.09 -35.25
C THR A 342 5.33 -9.67 -34.15
N TYR A 343 6.36 -8.98 -33.64
CA TYR A 343 7.23 -9.53 -32.59
C TYR A 343 7.83 -8.46 -31.67
N TYR A 344 7.94 -8.75 -30.37
CA TYR A 344 8.70 -7.91 -29.43
C TYR A 344 9.55 -8.72 -28.44
N ARG A 345 10.73 -8.16 -28.13
CA ARG A 345 11.72 -8.71 -27.21
C ARG A 345 11.30 -8.44 -25.76
N VAL A 346 11.30 -9.48 -24.92
CA VAL A 346 11.09 -9.41 -23.47
C VAL A 346 12.13 -10.23 -22.73
N TRP A 347 12.32 -9.92 -21.44
CA TRP A 347 13.25 -10.62 -20.57
C TRP A 347 12.49 -11.18 -19.37
N ASN A 348 12.73 -12.46 -19.05
CA ASN A 348 12.47 -12.98 -17.71
C ASN A 348 13.82 -13.09 -16.97
N ASN A 349 13.77 -13.20 -15.64
CA ASN A 349 14.91 -13.09 -14.71
C ASN A 349 16.21 -13.86 -15.05
N LYS A 350 16.26 -14.76 -16.05
CA LYS A 350 17.53 -15.33 -16.58
C LYS A 350 17.58 -15.55 -18.10
N LYS A 351 16.57 -15.19 -18.90
CA LYS A 351 16.54 -15.48 -20.36
C LYS A 351 15.82 -14.41 -21.19
N GLU A 352 16.35 -14.18 -22.39
CA GLU A 352 15.71 -13.41 -23.46
C GLU A 352 14.61 -14.26 -24.12
N ILE A 353 13.44 -13.66 -24.36
CA ILE A 353 12.27 -14.30 -24.94
C ILE A 353 11.73 -13.42 -26.06
N TYR A 354 11.36 -14.03 -27.18
CA TYR A 354 10.71 -13.39 -28.31
C TYR A 354 9.25 -13.81 -28.34
N VAL A 355 8.34 -12.85 -28.50
CA VAL A 355 6.91 -13.13 -28.47
C VAL A 355 6.24 -12.68 -29.74
N ARG A 356 5.47 -13.61 -30.32
CA ARG A 356 4.63 -13.40 -31.49
C ARG A 356 3.34 -12.69 -31.09
N CYS A 357 3.08 -11.54 -31.69
CA CYS A 357 1.73 -11.00 -31.79
C CYS A 357 1.01 -11.73 -32.93
N LEU A 358 -0.30 -11.96 -32.79
CA LEU A 358 -1.14 -12.48 -33.88
C LEU A 358 -0.94 -11.61 -35.12
N GLU A 359 -0.86 -12.22 -36.30
CA GLU A 359 -0.81 -11.47 -37.57
C GLU A 359 -1.92 -10.43 -37.65
N ALA A 360 -1.64 -9.27 -38.25
CA ALA A 360 -2.58 -8.13 -38.26
C ALA A 360 -3.99 -8.51 -38.77
N SER A 361 -4.11 -9.43 -39.73
CA SER A 361 -5.37 -9.95 -40.27
C SER A 361 -6.12 -10.82 -39.25
N THR A 362 -5.39 -11.64 -38.49
CA THR A 362 -5.88 -12.54 -37.44
C THR A 362 -6.22 -11.76 -36.17
N ALA A 363 -5.39 -10.80 -35.78
CA ALA A 363 -5.68 -9.83 -34.73
C ALA A 363 -6.93 -9.01 -35.08
N LYS A 364 -7.06 -8.50 -36.31
CA LYS A 364 -8.25 -7.76 -36.75
C LYS A 364 -9.50 -8.65 -36.75
N LYS A 365 -9.43 -9.91 -37.21
CA LYS A 365 -10.55 -10.89 -37.09
C LYS A 365 -10.88 -11.21 -35.63
N LEU A 366 -9.89 -11.38 -34.76
CA LEU A 366 -10.12 -11.68 -33.34
C LEU A 366 -10.69 -10.48 -32.57
N LEU A 367 -10.16 -9.29 -32.78
CA LEU A 367 -10.61 -8.02 -32.19
C LEU A 367 -12.00 -7.60 -32.68
N THR A 368 -12.39 -7.98 -33.90
CA THR A 368 -13.72 -7.68 -34.47
C THR A 368 -14.76 -8.78 -34.28
N LYS A 369 -14.36 -10.05 -34.07
CA LYS A 369 -15.31 -11.19 -33.96
C LYS A 369 -15.45 -11.82 -32.58
N TYR A 370 -14.53 -11.57 -31.64
CA TYR A 370 -14.55 -12.24 -30.34
C TYR A 370 -14.72 -11.22 -29.19
N PRO A 371 -15.93 -11.07 -28.64
CA PRO A 371 -16.29 -10.05 -27.65
C PRO A 371 -16.39 -10.61 -26.22
N TYR A 372 -15.43 -11.42 -25.76
CA TYR A 372 -15.56 -12.09 -24.45
C TYR A 372 -15.18 -11.14 -23.31
N ALA A 373 -16.18 -10.44 -22.79
CA ALA A 373 -15.99 -9.54 -21.65
C ALA A 373 -15.71 -10.30 -20.35
N THR A 374 -16.02 -11.61 -20.27
CA THR A 374 -15.82 -12.43 -19.06
C THR A 374 -15.14 -13.76 -19.36
N ILE A 375 -14.49 -14.33 -18.35
CA ILE A 375 -13.78 -15.61 -18.46
C ILE A 375 -14.72 -16.78 -18.74
N GLU A 376 -15.96 -16.76 -18.24
CA GLU A 376 -16.94 -17.80 -18.51
C GLU A 376 -17.35 -17.83 -19.99
N GLN A 377 -17.44 -16.66 -20.64
CA GLN A 377 -17.69 -16.57 -22.07
C GLN A 377 -16.48 -17.08 -22.87
N PHE A 378 -15.27 -16.77 -22.42
CA PHE A 378 -14.02 -17.26 -23.00
C PHE A 378 -13.92 -18.78 -22.94
N LEU A 379 -14.22 -19.40 -21.78
CA LEU A 379 -14.12 -20.85 -21.58
C LEU A 379 -15.18 -21.66 -22.33
N ARG A 380 -16.34 -21.08 -22.64
CA ARG A 380 -17.44 -21.74 -23.36
C ARG A 380 -17.25 -21.78 -24.88
N LYS A 381 -16.15 -21.23 -25.40
CA LYS A 381 -15.94 -21.04 -26.83
C LYS A 381 -14.59 -21.61 -27.24
N GLU A 382 -14.54 -22.25 -28.40
CA GLU A 382 -13.28 -22.78 -28.91
C GLU A 382 -12.27 -21.65 -29.09
N VAL A 383 -11.16 -21.75 -28.37
CA VAL A 383 -10.01 -20.87 -28.55
C VAL A 383 -9.46 -21.13 -29.95
N PRO A 384 -9.43 -20.13 -30.84
CA PRO A 384 -8.97 -20.34 -32.21
C PRO A 384 -7.53 -20.85 -32.21
N LYS A 385 -7.30 -21.94 -32.97
CA LYS A 385 -5.97 -22.53 -33.15
C LYS A 385 -5.03 -21.46 -33.70
N CYS A 386 -3.96 -21.15 -32.95
CA CYS A 386 -2.86 -20.35 -33.47
C CYS A 386 -1.96 -21.28 -34.29
N SER A 387 -1.89 -21.07 -35.60
CA SER A 387 -0.91 -21.71 -36.46
C SER A 387 0.46 -21.20 -36.09
N ILE A 388 1.31 -22.08 -35.60
CA ILE A 388 2.74 -21.82 -35.51
C ILE A 388 3.30 -22.23 -36.87
N GLU A 389 3.77 -21.25 -37.65
CA GLU A 389 4.61 -21.57 -38.80
C GLU A 389 5.97 -21.98 -38.23
N ALA A 390 6.35 -23.24 -38.44
CA ALA A 390 7.74 -23.63 -38.32
C ALA A 390 8.47 -22.90 -39.45
N LEU A 391 9.41 -22.03 -39.10
CA LEU A 391 10.35 -21.47 -40.07
C LEU A 391 11.42 -22.54 -40.28
N ASP A 392 11.49 -23.09 -41.50
CA ASP A 392 12.56 -24.00 -41.95
C ASP A 392 13.95 -23.36 -41.88
#